data_AF-A0A2E4X0R2-F1
#
_entry.id   AF-A0A2E4X0R2-F1
#
_cell.length_a   1.000
_cell.length_b   1.000
_cell.length_c   1.000
_cell.angle_alpha   90.00
_cell.angle_beta   90.00
_cell.angle_gamma   90.00
#
_symmetry.space_group_name_H-M   'P 1'
#
loop_
_entity.id
_entity.type
_entity.pdbx_description
1 polymer ?
#
loop_
_entity_poly.entity_id
_entity_poly.type
_entity_poly.pdbx_seq_one_letter_code
_entity_poly.pdbx_strand_id
1 'polypeptide(L)'
;MRTTHLLFFPLMMLALSPVYASPKGPWKRATETSDGIIVDFRQDPKAGIGEIRAQTTINMPPEVLMKVVLDLENYKTFMPYMKTSKVLKRQGAHIWKYCQVDAPVVSMRDYTLKFTVLDPTHRTAAEVGQGMKAKAKRWKLSWQADNASGPKKNDKYVRVELANGSWTFNPKGDGKSSDVWYRLLTHPGGSIPTWLANKANTRAVPDVIRAVRKQAKKAKYRLK
;
A
#
# COMPACT_ATOMS: atom_id res chain seq x y z
N MET A 1 24.15 26.18 -55.93
CA MET A 1 23.22 25.70 -54.89
C MET A 1 24.03 25.39 -53.63
N ARG A 2 23.90 26.18 -52.56
CA ARG A 2 24.49 25.93 -51.25
C ARG A 2 23.35 25.92 -50.24
N THR A 3 23.03 24.77 -49.69
CA THR A 3 22.00 24.58 -48.65
C THR A 3 22.62 24.77 -47.28
N THR A 4 22.20 25.82 -46.58
CA THR A 4 22.53 26.12 -45.20
C THR A 4 21.69 25.21 -44.29
N HIS A 5 22.31 24.28 -43.57
CA HIS A 5 21.62 23.46 -42.58
C HIS A 5 21.60 24.19 -41.23
N LEU A 6 20.43 24.75 -40.87
CA LEU A 6 20.10 25.13 -39.50
C LEU A 6 19.71 23.87 -38.72
N LEU A 7 20.57 23.37 -37.84
CA LEU A 7 20.23 22.29 -36.92
C LEU A 7 19.80 22.87 -35.57
N PHE A 8 18.52 22.66 -35.32
CA PHE A 8 17.72 23.02 -34.15
C PHE A 8 18.21 22.22 -32.93
N PHE A 9 18.73 22.89 -31.89
CA PHE A 9 19.03 22.27 -30.59
C PHE A 9 17.71 22.10 -29.82
N PRO A 10 17.20 20.89 -29.55
CA PRO A 10 15.97 20.74 -28.79
C PRO A 10 16.25 21.09 -27.32
N LEU A 11 15.53 22.08 -26.82
CA LEU A 11 15.49 22.46 -25.42
C LEU A 11 14.99 21.26 -24.58
N MET A 12 15.91 20.60 -23.88
CA MET A 12 15.62 19.48 -22.99
C MET A 12 14.83 20.01 -21.78
N MET A 13 13.50 19.98 -21.87
CA MET A 13 12.62 20.23 -20.72
C MET A 13 12.88 19.15 -19.66
N LEU A 14 13.59 19.51 -18.59
CA LEU A 14 13.57 18.74 -17.37
C LEU A 14 12.14 18.69 -16.85
N ALA A 15 11.49 17.54 -17.03
CA ALA A 15 10.23 17.24 -16.35
C ALA A 15 10.52 17.15 -14.84
N LEU A 16 10.28 18.25 -14.11
CA LEU A 16 10.20 18.22 -12.65
C LEU A 16 9.04 17.28 -12.29
N SER A 17 9.39 16.05 -11.94
CA SER A 17 8.45 15.15 -11.28
C SER A 17 7.98 15.84 -9.99
N PRO A 18 6.67 15.96 -9.73
CA PRO A 18 6.20 16.62 -8.52
C PRO A 18 6.71 15.84 -7.31
N VAL A 19 7.69 16.42 -6.62
CA VAL A 19 8.11 15.97 -5.30
C VAL A 19 6.94 16.28 -4.37
N TYR A 20 6.19 15.24 -4.01
CA TYR A 20 5.14 15.34 -3.00
C TYR A 20 5.79 15.69 -1.65
N ALA A 21 5.94 16.99 -1.38
CA ALA A 21 6.40 17.45 -0.08
C ALA A 21 5.43 16.99 1.02
N SER A 22 5.98 16.33 2.03
CA SER A 22 5.26 15.71 3.15
C SER A 22 4.19 16.64 3.76
N PRO A 23 3.02 16.10 4.15
CA PRO A 23 1.94 16.88 4.77
C PRO A 23 2.43 17.65 6.01
N LYS A 24 2.06 18.93 6.13
CA LYS A 24 2.42 19.82 7.24
C LYS A 24 1.37 19.70 8.36
N GLY A 25 1.75 19.08 9.48
CA GLY A 25 0.94 18.99 10.70
C GLY A 25 1.47 17.93 11.68
N PRO A 26 1.20 18.02 13.00
CA PRO A 26 1.59 16.97 13.94
C PRO A 26 0.68 15.74 13.80
N TRP A 27 1.24 14.56 14.06
CA TRP A 27 0.45 13.33 14.23
C TRP A 27 -0.36 13.41 15.52
N LYS A 28 -1.65 13.05 15.47
CA LYS A 28 -2.54 12.96 16.62
C LYS A 28 -2.99 11.52 16.82
N ARG A 29 -3.03 11.05 18.07
CA ARG A 29 -3.58 9.73 18.38
C ARG A 29 -5.06 9.69 18.01
N ALA A 30 -5.44 8.73 17.17
CA ALA A 30 -6.82 8.53 16.75
C ALA A 30 -7.48 7.37 17.52
N THR A 31 -6.75 6.28 17.73
CA THR A 31 -7.17 5.19 18.61
C THR A 31 -5.98 4.35 19.05
N GLU A 32 -6.11 3.70 20.21
CA GLU A 32 -5.27 2.60 20.64
C GLU A 32 -6.19 1.44 21.00
N THR A 33 -5.92 0.30 20.40
CA THR A 33 -6.74 -0.91 20.57
C THR A 33 -6.17 -1.77 21.70
N SER A 34 -7.03 -2.56 22.35
CA SER A 34 -6.61 -3.46 23.43
C SER A 34 -5.60 -4.52 22.99
N ASP A 35 -5.55 -4.85 21.70
CA ASP A 35 -4.57 -5.76 21.10
C ASP A 35 -3.30 -5.05 20.57
N GLY A 36 -3.01 -3.86 21.10
CA GLY A 36 -1.74 -3.16 20.92
C GLY A 36 -1.52 -2.55 19.54
N ILE A 37 -2.59 -2.22 18.82
CA ILE A 37 -2.50 -1.44 17.58
C ILE A 37 -2.78 0.01 17.92
N ILE A 38 -1.79 0.86 17.68
CA ILE A 38 -1.85 2.31 17.84
C ILE A 38 -2.08 2.92 16.46
N VAL A 39 -3.08 3.78 16.32
CA VAL A 39 -3.41 4.49 15.08
C VAL A 39 -3.29 5.99 15.34
N ASP A 40 -2.40 6.63 14.59
CA ASP A 40 -2.27 8.08 14.52
C ASP A 40 -2.84 8.60 13.21
N PHE A 41 -3.34 9.82 13.26
CA PHE A 41 -3.93 10.54 12.14
C PHE A 41 -3.29 11.92 12.00
N ARG A 42 -3.13 12.37 10.77
CA ARG A 42 -2.69 13.73 10.44
C ARG A 42 -3.48 14.23 9.25
N GLN A 43 -4.05 15.43 9.35
CA GLN A 43 -4.70 16.06 8.21
C GLN A 43 -3.66 16.39 7.13
N ASP A 44 -3.91 15.98 5.88
CA ASP A 44 -3.12 16.43 4.74
C ASP A 44 -3.88 17.52 3.99
N PRO A 45 -3.48 18.80 4.14
CA PRO A 45 -4.16 19.91 3.48
C PRO A 45 -4.01 19.86 1.95
N LYS A 46 -2.98 19.20 1.40
CA LYS A 46 -2.80 19.08 -0.05
C LYS A 46 -3.69 18.00 -0.65
N ALA A 47 -3.89 16.89 0.06
CA ALA A 47 -4.71 15.79 -0.40
C ALA A 47 -6.22 16.02 -0.15
N GLY A 48 -6.59 17.02 0.65
CA GLY A 48 -7.98 17.26 1.06
C GLY A 48 -8.58 16.14 1.91
N ILE A 49 -7.75 15.23 2.42
CA ILE A 49 -8.09 14.08 3.27
C ILE A 49 -6.95 13.81 4.26
N GLY A 50 -7.21 13.07 5.34
CA GLY A 50 -6.18 12.74 6.30
C GLY A 50 -5.33 11.53 5.93
N GLU A 51 -4.08 11.58 6.38
CA GLU A 51 -3.14 10.47 6.36
C GLU A 51 -3.18 9.72 7.69
N ILE A 52 -3.13 8.40 7.60
CA ILE A 52 -3.13 7.50 8.75
C ILE A 52 -1.80 6.77 8.81
N ARG A 53 -1.31 6.59 10.04
CA ARG A 53 -0.19 5.72 10.35
C ARG A 53 -0.58 4.85 11.53
N ALA A 54 -0.38 3.55 11.42
CA ALA A 54 -0.57 2.62 12.51
C ALA A 54 0.72 1.89 12.84
N GLN A 55 0.92 1.58 14.12
CA GLN A 55 2.06 0.83 14.63
C GLN A 55 1.58 -0.29 15.57
N THR A 56 2.26 -1.43 15.53
CA THR A 56 2.04 -2.54 16.46
C THR A 56 3.25 -3.46 16.48
N THR A 57 3.35 -4.34 17.48
CA THR A 57 4.27 -5.49 17.43
C THR A 57 3.49 -6.73 17.01
N ILE A 58 4.05 -7.52 16.09
CA ILE A 58 3.53 -8.84 15.73
C ILE A 58 4.59 -9.89 16.03
N ASN A 59 4.23 -10.95 16.76
CA ASN A 59 5.13 -12.06 17.10
C ASN A 59 5.32 -13.02 15.90
N MET A 60 5.83 -12.45 14.80
CA MET A 60 6.22 -13.14 13.58
C MET A 60 7.48 -12.47 13.01
N PRO A 61 8.40 -13.23 12.39
CA PRO A 61 9.53 -12.65 11.66
C PRO A 61 9.07 -11.75 10.51
N PRO A 62 9.81 -10.69 10.17
CA PRO A 62 9.47 -9.79 9.07
C PRO A 62 9.26 -10.50 7.72
N GLU A 63 10.01 -11.56 7.47
CA GLU A 63 9.95 -12.37 6.23
C GLU A 63 8.60 -13.08 6.10
N VAL A 64 8.05 -13.57 7.21
CA VAL A 64 6.72 -14.19 7.25
C VAL A 64 5.65 -13.15 6.91
N LEU A 65 5.75 -11.95 7.51
CA LEU A 65 4.79 -10.87 7.26
C LEU A 65 4.88 -10.37 5.81
N MET A 66 6.09 -10.26 5.25
CA MET A 66 6.30 -9.87 3.86
C MET A 66 5.71 -10.92 2.90
N LYS A 67 5.88 -12.22 3.16
CA LYS A 67 5.21 -13.29 2.39
C LYS A 67 3.68 -13.14 2.41
N VAL A 68 3.09 -12.79 3.55
CA VAL A 68 1.63 -12.57 3.66
C VAL A 68 1.18 -11.38 2.82
N VAL A 69 1.85 -10.23 2.92
CA VAL A 69 1.42 -9.02 2.17
C VAL A 69 1.80 -9.06 0.69
N LEU A 70 2.66 -10.00 0.25
CA LEU A 70 2.92 -10.26 -1.17
C LEU A 70 2.03 -11.35 -1.75
N ASP A 71 1.23 -12.04 -0.93
CA ASP A 71 0.23 -13.02 -1.36
C ASP A 71 -1.04 -12.33 -1.90
N LEU A 72 -0.81 -11.42 -2.85
CA LEU A 72 -1.76 -10.42 -3.34
C LEU A 72 -3.03 -11.04 -3.94
N GLU A 73 -2.93 -12.15 -4.65
CA GLU A 73 -4.08 -12.82 -5.27
C GLU A 73 -5.00 -13.47 -4.24
N ASN A 74 -4.44 -13.89 -3.10
CA ASN A 74 -5.22 -14.49 -2.02
C ASN A 74 -5.84 -13.47 -1.06
N TYR A 75 -5.68 -12.16 -1.28
CA TYR A 75 -6.26 -11.13 -0.42
C TYR A 75 -7.77 -11.29 -0.25
N LYS A 76 -8.50 -11.77 -1.27
CA LYS A 76 -9.94 -12.06 -1.17
C LYS A 76 -10.32 -13.02 -0.04
N THR A 77 -9.37 -13.83 0.44
CA THR A 77 -9.60 -14.86 1.46
C THR A 77 -9.39 -14.36 2.90
N PHE A 78 -8.75 -13.20 3.08
CA PHE A 78 -8.38 -12.74 4.42
C PHE A 78 -8.46 -11.22 4.64
N MET A 79 -8.39 -10.40 3.59
CA MET A 79 -8.54 -8.95 3.73
C MET A 79 -10.02 -8.56 3.86
N PRO A 80 -10.37 -7.62 4.77
CA PRO A 80 -11.75 -7.18 4.94
C PRO A 80 -12.37 -6.68 3.64
N TYR A 81 -13.60 -7.11 3.36
CA TYR A 81 -14.44 -6.63 2.24
C TYR A 81 -13.84 -6.80 0.83
N MET A 82 -12.76 -7.57 0.69
CA MET A 82 -12.08 -7.77 -0.59
C MET A 82 -12.84 -8.77 -1.46
N LYS A 83 -13.50 -8.31 -2.52
CA LYS A 83 -14.27 -9.14 -3.45
C LYS A 83 -13.41 -9.74 -4.56
N THR A 84 -12.58 -8.89 -5.17
CA THR A 84 -11.66 -9.29 -6.24
C THR A 84 -10.26 -8.80 -5.92
N SER A 85 -9.26 -9.65 -6.13
CA SER A 85 -7.85 -9.27 -6.05
C SER A 85 -7.08 -10.05 -7.11
N LYS A 86 -6.69 -9.36 -8.19
CA LYS A 86 -6.04 -9.98 -9.36
C LYS A 86 -4.72 -9.27 -9.65
N VAL A 87 -3.63 -10.02 -9.68
CA VAL A 87 -2.35 -9.49 -10.18
C VAL A 87 -2.46 -9.37 -11.69
N LEU A 88 -2.20 -8.16 -12.21
CA LEU A 88 -2.27 -7.86 -13.63
C LEU A 88 -0.94 -8.15 -14.32
N LYS A 89 0.16 -7.69 -13.70
CA LYS A 89 1.52 -7.89 -14.19
C LYS A 89 2.54 -7.70 -13.08
N ARG A 90 3.73 -8.26 -13.28
CA ARG A 90 4.93 -8.07 -12.47
C ARG A 90 6.06 -7.60 -13.38
N GLN A 91 6.79 -6.56 -13.01
CA GLN A 91 7.90 -6.02 -13.79
C GLN A 91 8.95 -5.42 -12.85
N GLY A 92 10.15 -6.00 -12.81
CA GLY A 92 11.21 -5.59 -11.88
C GLY A 92 10.74 -5.63 -10.42
N ALA A 93 10.90 -4.52 -9.70
CA ALA A 93 10.44 -4.36 -8.31
C ALA A 93 8.95 -4.03 -8.17
N HIS A 94 8.20 -3.99 -9.28
CA HIS A 94 6.81 -3.54 -9.31
C HIS A 94 5.80 -4.66 -9.56
N ILE A 95 4.64 -4.56 -8.92
CA ILE A 95 3.50 -5.45 -9.13
C ILE A 95 2.26 -4.58 -9.31
N TRP A 96 1.48 -4.83 -10.36
CA TRP A 96 0.19 -4.17 -10.56
C TRP A 96 -0.93 -5.12 -10.17
N LYS A 97 -1.89 -4.60 -9.40
CA LYS A 97 -3.01 -5.39 -8.90
C LYS A 97 -4.29 -4.62 -9.05
N TYR A 98 -5.28 -5.25 -9.69
CA TYR A 98 -6.65 -4.79 -9.67
C TYR A 98 -7.38 -5.36 -8.46
N CYS A 99 -8.15 -4.53 -7.77
CA CYS A 99 -9.04 -5.00 -6.71
C CYS A 99 -10.42 -4.34 -6.75
N GLN A 100 -11.39 -5.08 -6.22
CA GLN A 100 -12.73 -4.61 -5.94
C GLN A 100 -13.03 -4.80 -4.46
N VAL A 101 -13.58 -3.76 -3.83
CA VAL A 101 -13.94 -3.74 -2.41
C VAL A 101 -15.45 -3.56 -2.28
N ASP A 102 -16.08 -4.46 -1.54
CA ASP A 102 -17.52 -4.56 -1.33
C ASP A 102 -17.81 -4.36 0.16
N ALA A 103 -17.72 -3.11 0.59
CA ALA A 103 -17.95 -2.71 1.99
C ALA A 103 -19.44 -2.42 2.22
N PRO A 104 -20.01 -2.77 3.40
CA PRO A 104 -21.41 -2.54 3.69
C PRO A 104 -21.84 -1.07 3.56
N VAL A 105 -23.09 -0.84 3.17
CA VAL A 105 -23.79 0.47 3.21
C VAL A 105 -23.26 1.51 2.21
N VAL A 106 -22.32 1.15 1.33
CA VAL A 106 -21.74 2.07 0.35
C VAL A 106 -21.47 1.35 -0.98
N SER A 107 -21.50 2.06 -2.11
CA SER A 107 -21.27 1.46 -3.43
C SER A 107 -19.93 0.72 -3.53
N MET A 108 -19.86 -0.34 -4.32
CA MET A 108 -18.59 -1.05 -4.53
C MET A 108 -17.51 -0.12 -5.09
N ARG A 109 -16.27 -0.32 -4.62
CA ARG A 109 -15.09 0.40 -5.13
C ARG A 109 -14.26 -0.50 -6.00
N ASP A 110 -13.63 0.06 -7.01
CA ASP A 110 -12.54 -0.58 -7.72
C ASP A 110 -11.34 0.35 -7.86
N TYR A 111 -10.16 -0.23 -8.01
CA TYR A 111 -8.93 0.51 -8.26
C TYR A 111 -7.80 -0.44 -8.66
N THR A 112 -6.80 0.12 -9.33
CA THR A 112 -5.54 -0.55 -9.62
C THR A 112 -4.43 0.09 -8.80
N LEU A 113 -3.65 -0.75 -8.10
CA LEU A 113 -2.49 -0.33 -7.34
C LEU A 113 -1.21 -0.78 -8.05
N LYS A 114 -0.23 0.12 -8.12
CA LYS A 114 1.17 -0.20 -8.39
C LYS A 114 1.89 -0.36 -7.05
N PHE A 115 2.29 -1.58 -6.75
CA PHE A 115 3.14 -1.91 -5.62
C PHE A 115 4.61 -1.78 -6.00
N THR A 116 5.44 -1.33 -5.07
CA THR A 116 6.90 -1.34 -5.15
C THR A 116 7.43 -2.09 -3.94
N VAL A 117 8.15 -3.17 -4.21
CA VAL A 117 8.82 -3.98 -3.19
C VAL A 117 10.19 -3.36 -2.96
N LEU A 118 10.43 -2.84 -1.76
CA LEU A 118 11.75 -2.39 -1.34
C LEU A 118 12.37 -3.52 -0.51
N ASP A 119 13.16 -4.32 -1.21
CA ASP A 119 14.04 -5.32 -0.62
C ASP A 119 15.43 -4.68 -0.42
N PRO A 120 15.98 -4.64 0.81
CA PRO A 120 17.35 -4.15 1.04
C PRO A 120 18.44 -5.04 0.41
N THR A 121 18.08 -6.13 -0.26
CA THR A 121 18.97 -6.97 -1.07
C THR A 121 18.82 -6.79 -2.57
N HIS A 122 18.12 -5.74 -3.03
CA HIS A 122 17.97 -5.36 -4.45
C HIS A 122 17.28 -6.41 -5.35
N ARG A 123 16.57 -7.40 -4.78
CA ARG A 123 15.84 -8.43 -5.54
C ARG A 123 14.55 -7.89 -6.18
N THR A 124 14.15 -8.49 -7.30
CA THR A 124 12.91 -8.21 -8.00
C THR A 124 11.68 -8.71 -7.22
N ALA A 125 10.49 -8.19 -7.54
CA ALA A 125 9.24 -8.59 -6.90
C ALA A 125 8.90 -10.08 -7.09
N ALA A 126 9.42 -10.71 -8.16
CA ALA A 126 9.27 -12.14 -8.42
C ALA A 126 10.16 -12.99 -7.50
N GLU A 127 11.40 -12.57 -7.27
CA GLU A 127 12.38 -13.27 -6.43
C GLU A 127 12.03 -13.19 -4.94
N VAL A 128 11.48 -12.06 -4.49
CA VAL A 128 10.98 -11.88 -3.12
C VAL A 128 9.85 -12.87 -2.79
N GLY A 129 9.00 -13.18 -3.78
CA GLY A 129 7.92 -14.15 -3.63
C GLY A 129 8.37 -15.62 -3.59
N GLN A 130 9.54 -15.94 -4.16
CA GLN A 130 10.05 -17.32 -4.30
C GLN A 130 10.89 -17.79 -3.10
N GLY A 131 11.33 -16.87 -2.23
CA GLY A 131 12.04 -17.22 -1.01
C GLY A 131 12.83 -16.05 -0.45
N MET A 132 12.62 -15.75 0.83
CA MET A 132 13.32 -14.68 1.53
C MET A 132 14.53 -15.28 2.23
N LYS A 133 15.72 -15.14 1.67
CA LYS A 133 16.96 -15.74 2.22
C LYS A 133 17.79 -14.78 3.06
N ALA A 134 17.53 -13.48 3.03
CA ALA A 134 18.36 -12.49 3.73
C ALA A 134 17.69 -11.98 5.00
N LYS A 135 18.44 -11.90 6.11
CA LYS A 135 18.06 -11.16 7.32
C LYS A 135 18.17 -9.66 7.06
N ALA A 136 17.16 -9.09 6.43
CA ALA A 136 17.08 -7.67 6.17
C ALA A 136 16.75 -6.89 7.46
N LYS A 137 17.45 -5.78 7.71
CA LYS A 137 17.16 -4.89 8.85
C LYS A 137 15.81 -4.18 8.73
N ARG A 138 15.24 -4.10 7.52
CA ARG A 138 13.96 -3.44 7.25
C ARG A 138 13.37 -3.94 5.95
N TRP A 139 12.12 -4.41 6.01
CA TRP A 139 11.35 -4.78 4.83
C TRP A 139 10.27 -3.74 4.58
N LYS A 140 10.05 -3.33 3.32
CA LYS A 140 9.01 -2.36 2.98
C LYS A 140 8.29 -2.71 1.67
N LEU A 141 6.96 -2.63 1.71
CA LEU A 141 6.09 -2.72 0.56
C LEU A 141 5.29 -1.43 0.48
N SER A 142 5.49 -0.62 -0.56
CA SER A 142 4.70 0.60 -0.79
C SER A 142 3.77 0.45 -1.98
N TRP A 143 2.70 1.23 -2.02
CA TRP A 143 1.81 1.30 -3.18
C TRP A 143 1.30 2.70 -3.42
N GLN A 144 0.85 2.91 -4.66
CA GLN A 144 0.10 4.07 -5.10
C GLN A 144 -0.98 3.63 -6.10
N ALA A 145 -2.01 4.45 -6.27
CA ALA A 145 -2.99 4.25 -7.33
C ALA A 145 -2.32 4.39 -8.71
N ASP A 146 -2.68 3.49 -9.63
CA ASP A 146 -2.25 3.49 -11.03
C ASP A 146 -3.39 2.90 -11.88
N ASN A 147 -4.50 3.65 -11.92
CA ASN A 147 -5.74 3.24 -12.60
C ASN A 147 -5.57 3.13 -14.12
N ALA A 148 -4.59 3.83 -14.71
CA ALA A 148 -4.28 3.75 -16.14
C ALA A 148 -3.71 2.38 -16.54
N SER A 149 -3.04 1.68 -15.61
CA SER A 149 -2.55 0.32 -15.83
C SER A 149 -3.62 -0.77 -15.57
N GLY A 150 -4.85 -0.37 -15.28
CA GLY A 150 -5.97 -1.24 -14.93
C GLY A 150 -7.03 -1.40 -16.03
N PRO A 151 -8.12 -2.11 -15.74
CA PRO A 151 -9.28 -2.11 -16.62
C PRO A 151 -9.90 -0.71 -16.74
N LYS A 152 -10.55 -0.46 -17.88
CA LYS A 152 -11.33 0.77 -18.11
C LYS A 152 -12.32 0.98 -16.96
N LYS A 153 -12.61 2.25 -16.68
CA LYS A 153 -13.61 2.62 -15.67
C LYS A 153 -14.95 1.95 -16.00
N ASN A 154 -15.60 1.46 -14.96
CA ASN A 154 -16.91 0.81 -15.05
C ASN A 154 -17.86 1.57 -14.13
N ASP A 155 -18.95 2.09 -14.67
CA ASP A 155 -19.88 2.96 -13.94
C ASP A 155 -20.66 2.24 -12.83
N LYS A 156 -20.59 0.90 -12.77
CA LYS A 156 -21.09 0.10 -11.64
C LYS A 156 -20.27 0.28 -10.35
N TYR A 157 -19.05 0.82 -10.46
CA TYR A 157 -18.12 0.96 -9.34
C TYR A 157 -17.66 2.40 -9.16
N VAL A 158 -17.45 2.79 -7.91
CA VAL A 158 -16.76 4.04 -7.59
C VAL A 158 -15.25 3.79 -7.70
N ARG A 159 -14.61 4.38 -8.72
CA ARG A 159 -13.17 4.30 -8.90
C ARG A 159 -12.44 5.10 -7.82
N VAL A 160 -11.55 4.45 -7.08
CA VAL A 160 -10.69 5.13 -6.09
C VAL A 160 -9.49 5.73 -6.81
N GLU A 161 -9.35 7.06 -6.77
CA GLU A 161 -8.27 7.79 -7.43
C GLU A 161 -7.05 8.04 -6.53
N LEU A 162 -7.26 8.18 -5.23
CA LEU A 162 -6.19 8.35 -4.25
C LEU A 162 -6.11 7.13 -3.34
N ALA A 163 -5.06 6.34 -3.49
CA ALA A 163 -4.76 5.20 -2.63
C ALA A 163 -3.26 4.96 -2.56
N ASN A 164 -2.61 5.64 -1.60
CA ASN A 164 -1.18 5.56 -1.37
C ASN A 164 -0.92 4.98 0.02
N GLY A 165 0.12 4.17 0.16
CA GLY A 165 0.42 3.61 1.47
C GLY A 165 1.67 2.75 1.49
N SER A 166 1.93 2.19 2.66
CA SER A 166 3.04 1.24 2.82
C SER A 166 2.90 0.36 4.05
N TRP A 167 3.43 -0.86 3.93
CA TRP A 167 3.86 -1.70 5.04
C TRP A 167 5.36 -1.51 5.27
N THR A 168 5.78 -1.43 6.52
CA THR A 168 7.18 -1.60 6.92
C THR A 168 7.24 -2.60 8.07
N PHE A 169 8.15 -3.57 7.97
CA PHE A 169 8.41 -4.56 9.00
C PHE A 169 9.89 -4.48 9.40
N ASN A 170 10.14 -4.18 10.67
CA ASN A 170 11.47 -4.19 11.26
C ASN A 170 11.57 -5.37 12.23
N PRO A 171 12.67 -6.14 12.25
CA PRO A 171 12.86 -7.17 13.26
C PRO A 171 12.93 -6.55 14.66
N LYS A 172 12.33 -7.23 15.64
CA LYS A 172 12.37 -6.86 17.06
C LYS A 172 13.09 -7.94 17.86
N GLY A 173 14.01 -7.54 18.74
CA GLY A 173 14.77 -8.44 19.60
C GLY A 173 15.55 -9.48 18.80
N ASP A 174 15.30 -10.77 19.08
CA ASP A 174 15.96 -11.91 18.42
C ASP A 174 15.51 -12.15 16.95
N GLY A 175 14.62 -11.30 16.43
CA GLY A 175 14.11 -11.38 15.05
C GLY A 175 12.92 -12.33 14.88
N LYS A 176 12.41 -12.96 15.95
CA LYS A 176 11.17 -13.75 15.89
C LYS A 176 9.91 -12.90 15.93
N SER A 177 10.03 -11.63 16.29
CA SER A 177 8.96 -10.64 16.30
C SER A 177 9.28 -9.47 15.39
N SER A 178 8.25 -8.70 15.01
CA SER A 178 8.38 -7.53 14.16
C SER A 178 7.71 -6.29 14.77
N ASP A 179 8.39 -5.15 14.69
CA ASP A 179 7.75 -3.85 14.78
C ASP A 179 7.18 -3.48 13.42
N VAL A 180 5.86 -3.32 13.38
CA VAL A 180 5.08 -3.17 12.15
C VAL A 180 4.56 -1.75 12.06
N TRP A 181 4.81 -1.12 10.91
CA TRP A 181 4.25 0.17 10.56
C TRP A 181 3.38 0.04 9.30
N TYR A 182 2.16 0.57 9.39
CA TYR A 182 1.24 0.69 8.28
C TYR A 182 0.95 2.17 8.02
N ARG A 183 0.95 2.58 6.75
CA ARG A 183 0.62 3.95 6.34
C ARG A 183 -0.45 3.90 5.27
N LEU A 184 -1.43 4.79 5.36
CA LEU A 184 -2.53 4.91 4.41
C LEU A 184 -2.91 6.37 4.19
N LEU A 185 -2.97 6.76 2.93
CA LEU A 185 -3.57 7.99 2.44
C LEU A 185 -4.53 7.58 1.33
N THR A 186 -5.83 7.57 1.62
CA THR A 186 -6.82 7.14 0.63
C THR A 186 -8.13 7.90 0.75
N HIS A 187 -8.70 8.24 -0.41
CA HIS A 187 -10.02 8.80 -0.52
C HIS A 187 -10.95 7.78 -1.20
N PRO A 188 -12.02 7.29 -0.54
CA PRO A 188 -12.89 6.24 -1.08
C PRO A 188 -13.73 6.70 -2.28
N GLY A 189 -13.71 8.00 -2.58
CA GLY A 189 -14.39 8.61 -3.73
C GLY A 189 -15.92 8.68 -3.54
N GLY A 190 -16.58 9.14 -4.61
CA GLY A 190 -18.03 9.38 -4.61
C GLY A 190 -18.44 10.51 -3.67
N SER A 191 -19.72 10.52 -3.28
CA SER A 191 -20.32 11.57 -2.46
C SER A 191 -20.07 11.42 -0.95
N ILE A 192 -19.03 10.66 -0.55
CA ILE A 192 -18.70 10.49 0.87
C ILE A 192 -18.01 11.75 1.39
N PRO A 193 -18.54 12.42 2.43
CA PRO A 193 -17.85 13.54 3.05
C PRO A 193 -16.48 13.16 3.62
N THR A 194 -15.47 14.00 3.45
CA THR A 194 -14.09 13.74 3.91
C THR A 194 -14.00 13.36 5.38
N TRP A 195 -14.75 14.03 6.27
CA TRP A 195 -14.74 13.73 7.69
C TRP A 195 -15.19 12.29 7.99
N LEU A 196 -16.16 11.78 7.22
CA LEU A 196 -16.67 10.43 7.33
C LEU A 196 -15.67 9.42 6.76
N ALA A 197 -15.05 9.74 5.62
CA ALA A 197 -13.97 8.94 5.05
C ALA A 197 -12.79 8.79 6.02
N ASN A 198 -12.36 9.89 6.64
CA ASN A 198 -11.30 9.90 7.66
C ASN A 198 -11.65 8.97 8.84
N LYS A 199 -12.87 9.08 9.37
CA LYS A 199 -13.34 8.25 10.48
C LYS A 199 -13.40 6.77 10.10
N ALA A 200 -13.90 6.46 8.91
CA ALA A 200 -13.97 5.09 8.40
C ALA A 200 -12.57 4.48 8.22
N ASN A 201 -11.65 5.23 7.61
CA ASN A 201 -10.28 4.76 7.40
C ASN A 201 -9.58 4.45 8.74
N THR A 202 -9.67 5.34 9.74
CA THR A 202 -9.07 5.13 11.07
C THR A 202 -9.62 3.86 11.75
N ARG A 203 -10.92 3.57 11.58
CA ARG A 203 -11.56 2.38 12.15
C ARG A 203 -11.22 1.08 11.41
N ALA A 204 -11.03 1.15 10.09
CA ALA A 204 -10.77 -0.03 9.27
C ALA A 204 -9.31 -0.53 9.36
N VAL A 205 -8.34 0.36 9.60
CA VAL A 205 -6.90 0.02 9.62
C VAL A 205 -6.55 -1.08 10.64
N PRO A 206 -7.06 -1.07 11.88
CA PRO A 206 -6.85 -2.18 12.82
C PRO A 206 -7.27 -3.55 12.26
N ASP A 207 -8.38 -3.64 11.52
CA ASP A 207 -8.86 -4.92 10.98
C ASP A 207 -7.98 -5.44 9.85
N VAL A 208 -7.40 -4.54 9.03
CA VAL A 208 -6.39 -4.90 8.04
C VAL A 208 -5.15 -5.48 8.71
N ILE A 209 -4.68 -4.88 9.80
CA ILE A 209 -3.53 -5.36 10.57
C ILE A 209 -3.84 -6.71 11.22
N ARG A 210 -5.02 -6.87 11.81
CA ARG A 210 -5.47 -8.15 12.41
C ARG A 210 -5.59 -9.25 11.37
N ALA A 211 -6.08 -8.94 10.16
CA ALA A 211 -6.14 -9.88 9.05
C ALA A 211 -4.76 -10.41 8.68
N VAL A 212 -3.76 -9.53 8.53
CA VAL A 212 -2.36 -9.93 8.27
C VAL A 212 -1.80 -10.75 9.44
N ARG A 213 -2.01 -10.29 10.67
CA ARG A 213 -1.57 -10.99 11.90
C ARG A 213 -2.15 -12.41 11.99
N LYS A 214 -3.44 -12.58 11.67
CA LYS A 214 -4.12 -13.88 11.66
C LYS A 214 -3.60 -14.77 10.53
N GLN A 215 -3.45 -14.20 9.34
CA GLN A 215 -3.02 -14.93 8.15
C GLN A 215 -1.58 -15.45 8.29
N ALA A 216 -0.69 -14.69 8.92
CA ALA A 216 0.70 -15.07 9.19
C ALA A 216 0.86 -16.35 10.02
N LYS A 217 -0.15 -16.73 10.82
CA LYS A 217 -0.12 -17.96 11.63
C LYS A 217 -0.32 -19.25 10.82
N LYS A 218 -0.74 -19.15 9.55
CA LYS A 218 -1.01 -20.33 8.70
C LYS A 218 0.29 -21.02 8.28
N ALA A 219 0.28 -22.35 8.25
CA ALA A 219 1.45 -23.17 7.94
C ALA A 219 2.14 -22.80 6.61
N LYS A 220 1.36 -22.41 5.60
CA LYS A 220 1.88 -22.01 4.27
C LYS A 220 2.87 -20.83 4.29
N TYR A 221 2.89 -20.02 5.35
CA TYR A 221 3.79 -18.88 5.47
C TYR A 221 5.00 -19.12 6.37
N ARG A 222 5.08 -20.29 7.04
CA ARG A 222 6.22 -20.62 7.89
C ARG A 222 7.52 -20.57 7.08
N LEU A 223 8.59 -20.13 7.73
CA LEU A 223 9.93 -20.26 7.15
C LEU A 223 10.30 -21.76 7.21
N LYS A 224 10.90 -22.26 6.13
CA LYS A 224 11.45 -23.62 6.08
C LYS A 224 12.79 -23.62 6.79
#